data_AF-A0A2N0S1C8-F1
#
_entry.id   AF-A0A2N0S1C8-F1
#
_cell.length_a   1.000
_cell.length_b   1.000
_cell.length_c   1.000
_cell.angle_alpha   90.00
_cell.angle_beta   90.00
_cell.angle_gamma   90.00
#
_symmetry.space_group_name_H-M   'P 1'
#
loop_
_entity.id
_entity.type
_entity.pdbx_description
1 polymer ?
#
loop_
_entity_poly.entity_id
_entity_poly.type
_entity_poly.pdbx_seq_one_letter_code
_entity_poly.pdbx_strand_id
1 'polypeptide(L)' 'EKKHILVTHNESVFYANDGKKIYWGSKDHTPLRKKENGLSLHISDFLTEIDNRLKFKDEEACVIMKPDNNYDG' A
#
# COMPACT_ATOMS: atom_id res chain seq x y z
N GLU A 1 38.28 4.01 -4.42
CA GLU A 1 37.11 3.42 -5.11
C GLU A 1 35.92 3.41 -4.15
N LYS A 2 34.72 3.80 -4.59
CA LYS A 2 33.51 3.82 -3.74
C LYS A 2 32.54 2.75 -4.23
N LYS A 3 31.91 2.05 -3.29
CA LYS A 3 30.85 1.07 -3.61
C LYS A 3 29.61 1.82 -4.08
N HIS A 4 29.10 1.48 -5.26
CA HIS A 4 27.81 1.96 -5.75
C HIS A 4 26.76 0.87 -5.50
N ILE A 5 25.55 1.30 -5.11
CA ILE A 5 24.43 0.42 -4.81
C ILE A 5 23.23 0.95 -5.58
N LEU A 6 22.55 0.07 -6.33
CA LEU A 6 21.28 0.39 -6.96
C LEU A 6 20.17 0.38 -5.90
N VAL A 7 19.43 1.47 -5.83
CA VAL A 7 18.23 1.58 -5.00
C VAL A 7 17.05 1.85 -5.93
N THR A 8 16.02 1.01 -5.85
CA THR A 8 14.77 1.19 -6.60
C THR A 8 13.66 1.60 -5.65
N HIS A 9 12.77 2.47 -6.10
CA HIS A 9 11.64 2.95 -5.31
C HIS A 9 10.34 2.32 -5.83
N ASN A 10 9.48 1.90 -4.91
CA ASN A 10 8.17 1.34 -5.21
C ASN A 10 7.09 2.01 -4.34
N GLU A 11 6.01 2.44 -4.97
CA GLU A 11 4.85 3.02 -4.29
C GLU A 11 3.64 2.09 -4.43
N SER A 12 2.85 1.98 -3.37
CA SER A 12 1.61 1.21 -3.38
C SER A 12 0.58 1.84 -2.46
N VAL A 13 -0.67 1.91 -2.92
CA VAL A 13 -1.80 2.45 -2.14
C VAL A 13 -2.80 1.34 -1.92
N PHE A 14 -3.22 1.16 -0.67
CA PHE A 14 -4.23 0.19 -0.27
C PHE A 14 -5.44 0.91 0.30
N TYR A 15 -6.63 0.55 -0.15
CA TYR A 15 -7.88 1.12 0.35
C TYR A 15 -8.62 0.14 1.26
N ALA A 16 -9.32 0.66 2.27
CA ALA A 16 -10.13 -0.13 3.19
C ALA A 16 -11.17 -1.00 2.47
N ASN A 17 -11.66 -0.54 1.31
CA ASN A 17 -12.67 -1.23 0.53
C ASN A 17 -12.11 -1.99 -0.70
N ASP A 18 -10.80 -2.24 -0.81
CA ASP A 18 -10.21 -3.04 -1.91
C ASP A 18 -10.60 -4.53 -1.89
N GLY A 19 -11.37 -4.95 -0.89
CA GLY A 19 -11.87 -6.32 -0.75
C GLY A 19 -12.60 -6.85 -2.00
N LYS A 20 -12.54 -8.18 -2.17
CA LYS A 20 -13.14 -8.92 -3.29
C LYS A 20 -14.61 -8.54 -3.46
N LYS A 21 -15.05 -8.38 -4.71
CA LYS A 21 -16.46 -8.12 -5.07
C LYS A 21 -17.35 -9.37 -4.97
N ILE A 22 -16.77 -10.52 -4.65
CA ILE A 22 -17.48 -11.80 -4.52
C ILE A 22 -17.79 -12.01 -3.04
N TYR A 23 -19.04 -12.32 -2.74
CA TYR A 23 -19.51 -12.66 -1.40
C TYR A 23 -20.34 -13.93 -1.48
N TRP A 24 -20.38 -14.69 -0.38
CA TRP A 24 -21.31 -15.80 -0.20
C TRP A 24 -22.56 -15.26 0.52
N GLY A 25 -23.74 -15.47 -0.07
CA GLY A 25 -25.00 -14.99 0.48
C GLY A 25 -26.20 -15.73 -0.10
N SER A 26 -27.37 -15.52 0.52
CA SER A 26 -28.64 -16.00 -0.04
C SER A 26 -28.84 -15.46 -1.46
N LYS A 27 -29.49 -16.26 -2.32
CA LYS A 27 -29.82 -15.88 -3.71
C LYS A 27 -30.58 -14.55 -3.79
N ASP A 28 -31.37 -14.24 -2.77
CA ASP A 28 -32.22 -13.04 -2.72
C ASP A 28 -31.56 -11.89 -1.94
N HIS A 29 -30.33 -12.07 -1.46
CA HIS A 29 -29.62 -11.08 -0.67
C HIS A 29 -28.43 -10.49 -1.43
N THR A 30 -28.52 -9.20 -1.72
CA THR A 30 -27.40 -8.40 -2.21
C THR A 30 -26.86 -7.53 -1.07
N PRO A 31 -25.63 -7.72 -0.59
CA PRO A 31 -25.04 -6.88 0.43
C PRO A 31 -24.79 -5.49 -0.14
N LEU A 32 -25.21 -4.48 0.61
CA LEU A 32 -24.89 -3.10 0.30
C LEU A 32 -23.40 -2.87 0.57
N ARG A 33 -22.66 -2.53 -0.47
CA ARG A 33 -21.25 -2.14 -0.37
C ARG A 33 -21.15 -0.62 -0.41
N LYS A 34 -20.34 -0.05 0.48
CA LYS A 34 -19.99 1.38 0.39
C LYS A 34 -19.33 1.66 -0.97
N LYS A 35 -19.83 2.70 -1.66
CA LYS A 35 -19.35 3.10 -2.99
C LYS A 35 -17.93 3.69 -2.95
N GLU A 36 -17.59 4.37 -1.86
CA GLU A 36 -16.28 4.99 -1.65
C GLU A 36 -15.19 3.95 -1.40
N ASN A 37 -13.93 4.32 -1.62
CA ASN A 37 -12.78 3.47 -1.33
C ASN A 37 -12.49 3.35 0.18
N GLY A 38 -13.02 4.28 0.98
CA GLY A 38 -12.72 4.38 2.40
C GLY A 38 -11.32 4.96 2.65
N LEU A 39 -10.80 4.73 3.86
CA LEU A 39 -9.45 5.14 4.25
C LEU A 39 -8.40 4.48 3.35
N SER A 40 -7.29 5.17 3.13
CA SER A 40 -6.16 4.65 2.36
C SER A 40 -4.88 4.57 3.19
N LEU A 41 -4.00 3.66 2.79
CA LEU A 41 -2.64 3.52 3.29
C LEU A 41 -1.72 3.67 2.09
N HIS A 42 -0.93 4.74 2.05
CA HIS A 42 0.12 4.90 1.05
C HIS A 42 1.41 4.35 1.65
N ILE A 43 2.00 3.37 0.97
CA ILE A 43 3.26 2.73 1.34
C ILE A 43 4.29 3.07 0.27
N SER A 44 5.42 3.65 0.70
CA SER A 44 6.57 3.95 -0.14
C SER A 44 7.77 3.16 0.38
N ASP A 45 8.23 2.21 -0.44
CA ASP A 45 9.33 1.31 -0.11
C ASP A 45 10.56 1.57 -0.98
N PHE A 46 11.74 1.40 -0.38
CA PHE A 46 13.02 1.49 -1.05
C PHE A 46 13.67 0.11 -1.05
N LEU A 47 13.92 -0.42 -2.24
CA LEU A 47 14.44 -1.76 -2.45
C LEU A 47 15.88 -1.74 -2.94
N THR A 48 16.65 -2.75 -2.56
CA THR A 48 18.02 -2.98 -3.03
C THR A 48 18.19 -4.44 -3.41
N GLU A 49 19.10 -4.73 -4.34
CA GLU A 49 19.36 -6.11 -4.78
C GLU A 49 19.97 -7.00 -3.68
N ILE A 50 20.60 -6.41 -2.67
CA ILE A 50 21.36 -7.14 -1.65
C ILE A 50 20.47 -7.52 -0.47
N ASP A 51 19.70 -6.56 0.05
CA ASP A 51 18.97 -6.69 1.31
C ASP A 51 17.44 -6.74 1.14
N ASN A 52 16.96 -6.79 -0.11
CA ASN A 52 15.56 -6.61 -0.52
C ASN A 52 15.04 -5.20 -0.16
N ARG A 53 14.89 -4.86 1.12
CA ARG A 53 14.57 -3.50 1.58
C ARG A 53 15.82 -2.76 2.01
N LEU A 54 15.90 -1.48 1.68
CA LEU A 54 16.95 -0.59 2.18
C LEU A 54 16.80 -0.47 3.70
N LYS A 55 17.89 -0.67 4.43
CA LYS A 55 17.91 -0.61 5.90
C LYS A 55 19.17 0.06 6.42
N PHE A 56 19.08 0.66 7.60
CA PHE A 56 20.22 1.13 8.36
C PHE A 56 20.19 0.46 9.73
N LYS A 57 21.18 -0.40 10.01
CA LYS A 57 21.15 -1.34 11.15
C LYS A 57 19.90 -2.23 11.05
N ASP A 58 19.04 -2.22 12.07
CA ASP A 58 17.81 -3.01 12.16
C ASP A 58 16.56 -2.21 11.76
N GLU A 59 16.72 -0.96 11.28
CA GLU A 59 15.62 -0.11 10.83
C GLU A 59 15.49 -0.12 9.31
N GLU A 60 14.32 -0.52 8.81
CA GLU A 60 13.99 -0.53 7.38
C GLU A 60 13.47 0.84 6.91
N ALA A 61 13.89 1.25 5.72
CA ALA A 61 13.41 2.45 5.05
C ALA A 61 12.07 2.16 4.36
N CYS A 62 11.00 2.31 5.13
CA CYS A 62 9.62 2.24 4.67
C CYS A 62 8.83 3.43 5.21
N VAL A 63 8.12 4.14 4.33
CA VAL A 63 7.26 5.25 4.73
C VAL A 63 5.81 4.84 4.56
N ILE A 64 5.06 4.86 5.67
CA ILE A 64 3.61 4.63 5.69
C ILE A 64 2.94 5.97 5.95
N MET A 65 2.26 6.49 4.95
CA MET A 65 1.43 7.69 5.06
C MET A 65 -0.03 7.27 5.15
N LYS A 66 -0.77 7.98 6.00
CA LYS A 66 -2.24 7.91 6.07
C LYS A 66 -2.77 9.18 5.41
N PRO A 67 -3.11 9.14 4.11
CA PRO A 67 -3.68 10.31 3.45
C PRO A 67 -5.05 10.60 4.08
N ASP A 68 -5.28 11.86 4.41
CA ASP A 68 -6.64 12.32 4.75
C ASP A 68 -7.53 12.27 3.49
N ASN A 69 -8.85 12.33 3.68
CA ASN A 69 -9.90 12.20 2.65
C ASN A 69 -9.89 13.27 1.53
N ASN A 70 -8.81 14.04 1.38
CA ASN A 70 -8.72 15.13 0.42
C ASN A 70 -8.35 14.59 -0.97
N TYR A 71 -9.33 14.01 -1.64
CA TYR A 71 -9.32 13.81 -3.10
C TYR A 71 -9.73 15.12 -3.80
N ASP A 72 -9.11 16.24 -3.45
CA ASP A 72 -9.26 17.50 -4.17
C ASP A 72 -8.29 17.48 -5.37
N GLY A 73 -8.68 16.72 -6.39
CA GLY A 73 -8.14 16.80 -7.74
C GLY A 73 -9.08 17.61 -8.63
#